data_AF-A0A9E5F2Z8-F1
#
_entry.id   AF-A0A9E5F2Z8-F1
#
_cell.length_a   1.000
_cell.length_b   1.000
_cell.length_c   1.000
_cell.angle_alpha   90.00
_cell.angle_beta   90.00
_cell.angle_gamma   90.00
#
_symmetry.space_group_name_H-M   'P 1'
#
loop_
_entity.id
_entity.type
_entity.pdbx_description
1 polymer ?
#
loop_
_entity_poly.entity_id
_entity_poly.type
_entity_poly.pdbx_seq_one_letter_code
_entity_poly.pdbx_strand_id
1 'polypeptide(L)'
;MTNQLQKPWQWLSALFQSEVRNKTERRVGLEVERIAIWEDGSAFCYQTDAKSKKPGAQELLKKLHEAYGWKKVTSPSGETIGLECPHGKISLEPGSQVECAVSPQETLLEVARHLEDYDRQVDQVIQSWKGLKFLGLAVNPLNRLDQIDLIPSPRYHIMTEVLGKTGCYGTT
;
A
#
# COMPACT_ATOMS: atom_id res chain seq x y z
N MET A 1 26.71 11.55 39.97
CA MET A 1 27.14 10.87 38.73
C MET A 1 26.35 11.51 37.60
N THR A 2 27.02 12.33 36.79
CA THR A 2 26.40 13.10 35.70
C THR A 2 25.92 12.14 34.62
N ASN A 3 24.60 12.07 34.46
CA ASN A 3 23.95 11.36 33.37
C ASN A 3 24.34 12.10 32.08
N GLN A 4 25.41 11.67 31.41
CA GLN A 4 25.75 12.20 30.10
C GLN A 4 24.57 11.89 29.18
N LEU A 5 23.82 12.94 28.81
CA LEU A 5 22.76 12.83 27.82
C LEU A 5 23.37 12.22 26.56
N GLN A 6 23.05 10.95 26.28
CA GLN A 6 23.42 10.28 25.05
C GLN A 6 22.95 11.17 23.90
N LYS A 7 23.89 11.49 23.00
CA LYS A 7 23.59 12.26 21.80
C LYS A 7 22.50 11.51 21.02
N PRO A 8 21.42 12.17 20.55
CA PRO A 8 20.28 11.47 19.95
C PRO A 8 20.67 10.48 18.84
N TRP A 9 21.66 10.81 18.01
CA TRP A 9 22.12 9.93 16.93
C TRP A 9 22.81 8.64 17.39
N GLN A 10 23.25 8.55 18.66
CA GLN A 10 23.83 7.31 19.19
C GLN A 10 22.77 6.23 19.31
N TRP A 11 21.54 6.59 19.68
CA TRP A 11 20.40 5.67 19.66
C TRP A 11 20.08 5.21 18.23
N LEU A 12 20.06 6.13 17.24
CA LEU A 12 19.86 5.77 15.82
C LEU A 12 20.91 4.77 15.36
N SER A 13 22.18 5.09 15.62
CA SER A 13 23.29 4.24 15.21
C SER A 13 23.19 2.85 15.85
N ALA A 14 22.83 2.78 17.14
CA ALA A 14 22.65 1.51 17.84
C ALA A 14 21.50 0.70 17.24
N LEU A 15 20.36 1.35 16.91
CA LEU A 15 19.21 0.71 16.27
C LEU A 15 19.58 0.10 14.91
N PHE A 16 20.28 0.82 14.04
CA PHE A 16 20.70 0.26 12.75
C PHE A 16 21.74 -0.86 12.90
N GLN A 17 22.65 -0.75 13.87
CA GLN A 17 23.66 -1.76 14.13
C GLN A 17 23.07 -3.05 14.73
N SER A 18 22.03 -2.97 15.56
CA SER A 18 21.36 -4.15 16.13
C SER A 18 20.61 -4.98 15.09
N GLU A 19 20.28 -4.39 13.94
CA GLU A 19 19.58 -5.07 12.85
C GLU A 19 20.53 -5.71 11.81
N VAL A 20 21.85 -5.64 12.02
CA VAL A 20 22.82 -6.30 11.12
C VAL A 20 22.66 -7.82 11.21
N ARG A 21 22.48 -8.47 10.06
CA ARG A 21 22.29 -9.92 9.93
C ARG A 21 23.47 -10.59 9.22
N ASN A 22 23.86 -11.76 9.70
CA ASN A 22 24.85 -12.60 9.03
C ASN A 22 24.30 -13.11 7.69
N LYS A 23 25.18 -13.54 6.78
CA LYS A 23 24.78 -13.95 5.42
C LYS A 23 23.68 -15.03 5.41
N THR A 24 23.69 -15.96 6.37
CA THR A 24 22.70 -17.05 6.53
C THR A 24 21.36 -16.60 7.12
N GLU A 25 21.33 -15.44 7.78
CA GLU A 25 20.14 -14.86 8.41
C GLU A 25 19.44 -13.85 7.50
N ARG A 26 20.08 -13.47 6.38
CA ARG A 26 19.48 -12.59 5.39
C ARG A 26 18.27 -13.26 4.76
N ARG A 27 17.28 -12.44 4.43
CA ARG A 27 16.00 -12.81 3.83
C ARG A 27 15.69 -11.81 2.73
N VAL A 28 14.73 -12.14 1.87
CA VAL A 28 14.26 -11.26 0.79
C VAL A 28 12.80 -10.91 1.02
N GLY A 29 12.51 -9.62 1.13
CA GLY A 29 11.16 -9.07 1.04
C GLY A 29 10.92 -8.46 -0.33
N LEU A 30 9.66 -8.33 -0.72
CA LEU A 30 9.24 -7.67 -1.95
C LEU A 30 8.00 -6.83 -1.66
N GLU A 31 8.02 -5.61 -2.16
CA GLU A 31 6.86 -4.72 -2.18
C GLU A 31 6.54 -4.42 -3.65
N VAL A 32 5.27 -4.53 -4.01
CA VAL A 32 4.80 -4.20 -5.36
C VAL A 32 3.50 -3.43 -5.28
N GLU A 33 3.44 -2.33 -6.02
CA GLU A 33 2.25 -1.51 -6.17
C GLU A 33 1.57 -1.82 -7.51
N ARG A 34 0.24 -1.83 -7.49
CA ARG A 34 -0.57 -1.97 -8.71
C ARG A 34 -1.58 -0.84 -8.80
N ILE A 35 -1.68 -0.28 -10.00
CA ILE A 35 -2.68 0.72 -10.35
C ILE A 35 -3.91 -0.02 -10.87
N ALA A 36 -5.11 0.35 -10.42
CA ALA A 36 -6.34 -0.17 -10.98
C ALA A 36 -7.09 0.91 -11.77
N ILE A 37 -7.70 0.52 -12.88
CA ILE A 37 -8.47 1.39 -13.78
C ILE A 37 -9.72 0.65 -14.24
N TRP A 38 -10.82 1.37 -14.40
CA TRP A 38 -12.04 0.84 -15.00
C TRP A 38 -11.95 0.85 -16.53
N GLU A 39 -12.56 -0.13 -17.19
CA GLU A 39 -12.50 -0.31 -18.66
C GLU A 39 -13.03 0.89 -19.46
N ASP A 40 -13.89 1.72 -18.89
CA ASP A 40 -14.34 2.99 -19.47
C ASP A 40 -13.37 4.17 -19.23
N GLY A 41 -12.20 3.90 -18.65
CA GLY A 41 -11.12 4.84 -18.39
C GLY A 41 -11.24 5.62 -17.08
N SER A 42 -12.28 5.41 -16.26
CA SER A 42 -12.40 6.10 -14.97
C SER A 42 -11.39 5.55 -13.95
N ALA A 43 -10.88 6.42 -13.08
CA ALA A 43 -9.93 6.07 -12.03
C ALA A 43 -10.54 5.11 -10.98
N PHE A 44 -9.68 4.30 -10.36
CA PHE A 44 -10.03 3.55 -9.16
C PHE A 44 -9.69 4.40 -7.91
N CYS A 45 -10.71 5.00 -7.30
CA CYS A 45 -10.56 5.87 -6.13
C CYS A 45 -10.78 5.11 -4.81
N TYR A 46 -10.51 5.79 -3.69
CA TYR A 46 -10.70 5.23 -2.35
C TYR A 46 -12.17 4.89 -2.09
N GLN A 47 -13.05 5.86 -2.34
CA GLN A 47 -14.49 5.73 -2.10
C GLN A 47 -15.20 5.09 -3.29
N THR A 48 -16.29 4.40 -3.00
CA THR A 48 -17.23 3.95 -4.03
C THR A 48 -17.85 5.17 -4.72
N ASP A 49 -17.80 5.20 -6.04
CA ASP A 49 -18.34 6.32 -6.82
C ASP A 49 -19.86 6.43 -6.64
N ALA A 50 -20.31 7.62 -6.23
CA ALA A 50 -21.71 7.82 -5.84
C ALA A 50 -22.69 7.68 -7.02
N LYS A 51 -22.24 7.94 -8.26
CA LYS A 51 -23.10 7.98 -9.45
C LYS A 51 -23.15 6.64 -10.17
N SER A 52 -22.00 6.11 -10.54
CA SER A 52 -21.81 4.84 -11.24
C SER A 52 -21.92 3.62 -10.32
N LYS A 53 -21.82 3.81 -9.00
CA LYS A 53 -21.78 2.74 -7.99
C LYS A 53 -20.60 1.78 -8.13
N LYS A 54 -19.56 2.18 -8.87
CA LYS A 54 -18.31 1.44 -8.98
C LYS A 54 -17.60 1.38 -7.62
N PRO A 55 -17.30 0.18 -7.10
CA PRO A 55 -16.60 0.01 -5.83
C PRO A 55 -15.23 0.69 -5.81
N GLY A 56 -14.87 1.30 -4.68
CA GLY A 56 -13.55 1.87 -4.45
C GLY A 56 -12.60 0.93 -3.69
N ALA A 57 -11.38 1.40 -3.44
CA ALA A 57 -10.38 0.67 -2.67
C ALA A 57 -10.84 0.32 -1.23
N GLN A 58 -11.68 1.16 -0.62
CA GLN A 58 -12.27 0.86 0.69
C GLN A 58 -13.13 -0.42 0.65
N GLU A 59 -13.95 -0.58 -0.39
CA GLU A 59 -14.78 -1.78 -0.55
C GLU A 59 -13.91 -3.00 -0.87
N LEU A 60 -12.76 -2.83 -1.54
CA LEU A 60 -11.83 -3.91 -1.84
C LEU A 60 -11.24 -4.47 -0.54
N LEU A 61 -10.72 -3.58 0.31
CA LEU A 61 -10.16 -3.98 1.61
C LEU A 61 -11.23 -4.63 2.50
N LYS A 62 -12.46 -4.10 2.48
CA LYS A 62 -13.58 -4.69 3.21
C LYS A 62 -13.90 -6.10 2.71
N LYS A 63 -13.96 -6.31 1.39
CA LYS A 63 -14.25 -7.63 0.80
C LYS A 63 -13.14 -8.64 1.07
N LEU A 64 -11.87 -8.23 1.00
CA LEU A 64 -10.73 -9.08 1.37
C LEU A 64 -10.77 -9.48 2.84
N HIS A 65 -11.09 -8.52 3.73
CA HIS A 65 -11.33 -8.82 5.15
C HIS A 65 -12.48 -9.82 5.36
N GLU A 66 -13.61 -9.62 4.69
CA GLU A 66 -14.78 -10.51 4.79
C GLU A 66 -14.49 -11.92 4.27
N ALA A 67 -13.74 -12.03 3.15
CA ALA A 67 -13.45 -13.30 2.50
C ALA A 67 -12.37 -14.13 3.21
N TYR A 68 -11.33 -13.48 3.72
CA TYR A 68 -10.13 -14.16 4.23
C TYR A 68 -9.82 -13.90 5.71
N GLY A 69 -10.63 -13.07 6.39
CA GLY A 69 -10.46 -12.77 7.81
C GLY A 69 -9.24 -11.90 8.13
N TRP A 70 -8.65 -11.24 7.13
CA TRP A 70 -7.44 -10.42 7.31
C TRP A 70 -7.69 -9.23 8.23
N LYS A 71 -6.73 -8.94 9.11
CA LYS A 71 -6.95 -7.92 10.14
C LYS A 71 -6.80 -6.52 9.56
N LYS A 72 -7.75 -5.64 9.84
CA LYS A 72 -7.77 -4.26 9.35
C LYS A 72 -6.63 -3.44 9.95
N VAL A 73 -5.96 -2.68 9.08
CA VAL A 73 -5.04 -1.60 9.44
C VAL A 73 -5.75 -0.28 9.15
N THR A 74 -5.90 0.54 10.18
CA THR A 74 -6.62 1.81 10.10
C THR A 74 -5.66 2.99 10.15
N SER A 75 -5.99 4.05 9.43
CA SER A 75 -5.32 5.35 9.57
C SER A 75 -5.61 5.94 10.96
N PRO A 76 -4.86 7.00 11.38
CA PRO A 76 -5.18 7.74 12.59
C PRO A 76 -6.59 8.33 12.63
N SER A 77 -7.24 8.52 11.48
CA SER A 77 -8.64 8.97 11.37
C SER A 77 -9.66 7.83 11.50
N GLY A 78 -9.22 6.58 11.67
CA GLY A 78 -10.08 5.40 11.89
C GLY A 78 -10.51 4.68 10.60
N GLU A 79 -10.21 5.24 9.44
CA GLU A 79 -10.53 4.66 8.14
C GLU A 79 -9.60 3.47 7.82
N THR A 80 -10.12 2.40 7.22
CA THR A 80 -9.29 1.25 6.83
C THR A 80 -8.47 1.62 5.59
N ILE A 81 -7.14 1.47 5.69
CA ILE A 81 -6.17 1.80 4.64
C ILE A 81 -5.23 0.63 4.31
N GLY A 82 -5.42 -0.52 4.95
CA GLY A 82 -4.64 -1.72 4.68
C GLY A 82 -5.15 -2.94 5.45
N LEU A 83 -4.48 -4.06 5.23
CA LEU A 83 -4.79 -5.35 5.85
C LEU A 83 -3.48 -6.08 6.23
N GLU A 84 -3.46 -6.68 7.42
CA GLU A 84 -2.45 -7.68 7.79
C GLU A 84 -2.88 -9.04 7.25
N CYS A 85 -2.00 -9.66 6.46
CA CYS A 85 -2.23 -10.92 5.78
C CYS A 85 -1.24 -11.98 6.29
N PRO A 86 -1.47 -13.29 6.08
CA PRO A 86 -0.63 -14.36 6.65
C PRO A 86 0.87 -14.25 6.30
N HIS A 87 1.20 -13.77 5.10
CA HIS A 87 2.58 -13.72 4.60
C HIS A 87 3.03 -12.29 4.26
N GLY A 88 2.44 -11.27 4.90
CA GLY A 88 2.67 -9.88 4.48
C GLY A 88 1.56 -8.92 4.85
N LYS A 89 1.48 -7.83 4.07
CA LYS A 89 0.51 -6.76 4.26
C LYS A 89 0.01 -6.27 2.90
N ILE A 90 -1.20 -5.74 2.91
CA ILE A 90 -1.73 -4.93 1.82
C ILE A 90 -1.90 -3.51 2.32
N SER A 91 -1.41 -2.54 1.57
CA SER A 91 -1.51 -1.10 1.85
C SER A 91 -2.24 -0.38 0.72
N LEU A 92 -2.77 0.80 1.01
CA LEU A 92 -3.11 1.77 -0.01
C LEU A 92 -2.09 2.90 -0.03
N GLU A 93 -1.61 3.22 -1.22
CA GLU A 93 -0.82 4.41 -1.51
C GLU A 93 -1.72 5.63 -1.78
N PRO A 94 -1.19 6.88 -1.86
CA PRO A 94 -2.05 8.06 -1.74
C PRO A 94 -3.14 8.13 -2.82
N GLY A 95 -2.86 7.64 -4.03
CA GLY A 95 -3.81 7.59 -5.15
C GLY A 95 -4.62 6.30 -5.22
N SER A 96 -4.78 5.59 -4.09
CA SER A 96 -5.47 4.29 -4.02
C SER A 96 -4.81 3.15 -4.79
N GLN A 97 -3.51 3.27 -5.14
CA GLN A 97 -2.74 2.14 -5.63
C GLN A 97 -2.68 1.08 -4.53
N VAL A 98 -2.82 -0.18 -4.92
CA VAL A 98 -2.81 -1.30 -3.96
C VAL A 98 -1.39 -1.85 -3.90
N GLU A 99 -0.78 -1.71 -2.74
CA GLU A 99 0.53 -2.27 -2.45
C GLU A 99 0.37 -3.65 -1.82
N CYS A 100 1.20 -4.60 -2.26
CA CYS A 100 1.40 -5.88 -1.59
C CYS A 100 2.84 -5.95 -1.09
N ALA A 101 3.02 -6.04 0.23
CA ALA A 101 4.29 -6.19 0.90
C ALA A 101 4.43 -7.61 1.43
N VAL A 102 5.25 -8.44 0.77
CA VAL A 102 5.52 -9.81 1.19
C VAL A 102 6.54 -9.81 2.33
N SER A 103 6.20 -10.48 3.44
CA SER A 103 7.11 -10.66 4.58
C SER A 103 8.43 -11.29 4.12
N PRO A 104 9.57 -10.99 4.77
CA PRO A 104 10.87 -11.52 4.36
C PRO A 104 10.89 -13.06 4.32
N GLN A 105 11.27 -13.62 3.16
CA GLN A 105 11.37 -15.06 2.91
C GLN A 105 12.81 -15.53 2.73
N GLU A 106 13.05 -16.84 2.78
CA GLU A 106 14.37 -17.43 2.55
C GLU A 106 14.76 -17.42 1.07
N THR A 107 13.76 -17.56 0.19
CA THR A 107 13.96 -17.71 -1.25
C THR A 107 13.05 -16.80 -2.07
N LEU A 108 13.51 -16.44 -3.27
CA LEU A 108 12.68 -15.71 -4.24
C LEU A 108 11.44 -16.50 -4.68
N LEU A 109 11.51 -17.84 -4.66
CA LEU A 109 10.38 -18.70 -5.02
C LEU A 109 9.27 -18.64 -3.97
N GLU A 110 9.59 -18.47 -2.68
CA GLU A 110 8.59 -18.22 -1.65
C GLU A 110 7.93 -16.86 -1.84
N VAL A 111 8.73 -15.82 -2.10
CA VAL A 111 8.21 -14.48 -2.40
C VAL A 111 7.23 -14.52 -3.58
N ALA A 112 7.61 -15.16 -4.68
CA ALA A 112 6.76 -15.30 -5.87
C ALA A 112 5.45 -16.04 -5.56
N ARG A 113 5.51 -17.16 -4.85
CA ARG A 113 4.32 -17.93 -4.45
C ARG A 113 3.36 -17.13 -3.57
N HIS A 114 3.89 -16.37 -2.61
CA HIS A 114 3.05 -15.52 -1.76
C HIS A 114 2.42 -14.38 -2.55
N LEU A 115 3.18 -13.76 -3.47
CA LEU A 115 2.64 -12.72 -4.32
C LEU A 115 1.53 -13.24 -5.26
N GLU A 116 1.73 -14.39 -5.89
CA GLU A 116 0.73 -15.06 -6.73
C GLU A 116 -0.55 -15.43 -5.93
N ASP A 117 -0.39 -15.86 -4.68
CA ASP A 117 -1.52 -16.15 -3.80
C ASP A 117 -2.35 -14.88 -3.52
N TYR A 118 -1.68 -13.77 -3.22
CA TYR A 118 -2.34 -12.47 -3.01
C TYR A 118 -3.06 -11.98 -4.26
N ASP A 119 -2.42 -12.05 -5.42
CA ASP A 119 -3.03 -11.63 -6.69
C ASP A 119 -4.28 -12.45 -6.98
N ARG A 120 -4.21 -13.77 -6.77
CA ARG A 120 -5.35 -14.68 -6.93
C ARG A 120 -6.49 -14.34 -5.98
N GLN A 121 -6.20 -13.99 -4.73
CA GLN A 121 -7.21 -13.61 -3.73
C GLN A 121 -7.87 -12.27 -4.06
N VAL A 122 -7.08 -11.30 -4.53
CA VAL A 122 -7.61 -10.02 -5.05
C VAL A 122 -8.52 -10.27 -6.25
N ASP A 123 -8.06 -11.05 -7.23
CA ASP A 123 -8.82 -11.39 -8.44
C ASP A 123 -10.15 -12.08 -8.11
N GLN A 124 -10.16 -13.00 -7.13
CA GLN A 124 -11.39 -13.64 -6.65
C GLN A 124 -12.40 -12.64 -6.08
N VAL A 125 -11.93 -11.66 -5.30
CA VAL A 125 -12.78 -10.62 -4.73
C VAL A 125 -13.35 -9.70 -5.81
N ILE A 126 -12.51 -9.29 -6.77
CA ILE A 126 -12.91 -8.34 -7.82
C ILE A 126 -13.60 -9.01 -9.01
N GLN A 127 -13.77 -10.33 -9.02
CA GLN A 127 -14.43 -11.06 -10.12
C GLN A 127 -15.84 -10.52 -10.42
N SER A 128 -16.54 -10.04 -9.39
CA SER A 128 -17.88 -9.44 -9.52
C SER A 128 -17.86 -7.99 -10.03
N TRP A 129 -16.70 -7.34 -10.05
CA TRP A 129 -16.51 -5.93 -10.40
C TRP A 129 -16.16 -5.77 -11.87
N LYS A 130 -17.14 -6.03 -12.73
CA LYS A 130 -16.97 -6.02 -14.19
C LYS A 130 -16.32 -4.71 -14.65
N GLY A 131 -15.21 -4.85 -15.37
CA GLY A 131 -14.47 -3.73 -15.97
C GLY A 131 -13.31 -3.21 -15.12
N LEU A 132 -13.14 -3.61 -13.85
CA LEU A 132 -11.94 -3.23 -13.10
C LEU A 132 -10.74 -4.05 -13.57
N LYS A 133 -9.60 -3.39 -13.81
CA LYS A 133 -8.34 -4.01 -14.21
C LYS A 133 -7.19 -3.47 -13.39
N PHE A 134 -6.40 -4.36 -12.79
CA PHE A 134 -5.09 -4.03 -12.22
C PHE A 134 -4.02 -4.05 -13.32
N LEU A 135 -3.12 -3.07 -13.27
CA LEU A 135 -2.08 -2.82 -14.26
C LEU A 135 -0.71 -2.94 -13.59
N GLY A 136 0.21 -3.66 -14.24
CA GLY A 136 1.64 -3.70 -13.89
C GLY A 136 2.43 -2.54 -14.48
N LEU A 137 1.91 -1.31 -14.33
CA LEU A 137 2.53 -0.08 -14.83
C LEU A 137 2.93 0.81 -13.66
N ALA A 138 4.04 1.54 -13.82
CA ALA A 138 4.54 2.44 -12.79
C ALA A 138 3.77 3.77 -12.69
N VAL A 139 3.00 4.14 -13.73
CA VAL A 139 2.27 5.42 -13.80
C VAL A 139 0.87 5.16 -14.36
N ASN A 140 -0.12 5.89 -13.85
CA ASN A 140 -1.49 5.83 -14.39
C ASN A 140 -1.49 6.41 -15.82
N PRO A 141 -1.81 5.62 -16.86
CA PRO A 141 -1.70 6.06 -18.23
C PRO A 141 -2.88 6.92 -18.72
N LEU A 142 -3.99 7.00 -17.97
CA LEU A 142 -5.24 7.62 -18.43
C LEU A 142 -5.68 8.82 -17.59
N ASN A 143 -5.56 8.72 -16.27
CA ASN A 143 -6.14 9.69 -15.36
C ASN A 143 -5.10 10.74 -14.92
N ARG A 144 -5.53 12.00 -14.91
CA ARG A 144 -4.78 13.10 -14.31
C ARG A 144 -4.89 13.02 -12.79
N LEU A 145 -3.94 13.66 -12.09
CA LEU A 145 -3.88 13.69 -10.62
C LEU A 145 -5.17 14.22 -9.99
N ASP A 146 -5.77 15.27 -10.59
CA ASP A 146 -7.03 15.88 -10.12
C ASP A 146 -8.27 14.99 -10.34
N GLN A 147 -8.11 13.81 -10.94
CA GLN A 147 -9.15 12.80 -11.12
C GLN A 147 -9.00 11.61 -10.17
N ILE A 148 -7.98 11.61 -9.31
CA ILE A 148 -7.68 10.53 -8.37
C ILE A 148 -7.80 11.08 -6.96
N ASP A 149 -8.71 10.53 -6.17
CA ASP A 149 -8.90 10.98 -4.79
C ASP A 149 -7.78 10.48 -3.89
N LEU A 150 -7.34 11.36 -2.98
CA LEU A 150 -6.43 11.00 -1.91
C LEU A 150 -7.11 10.08 -0.89
N ILE A 151 -6.41 9.02 -0.48
CA ILE A 151 -6.91 8.19 0.63
C ILE A 151 -6.95 8.99 1.95
N PRO A 152 -7.85 8.65 2.90
CA PRO A 152 -8.06 9.43 4.13
C PRO A 152 -6.95 9.17 5.17
N SER A 153 -5.73 9.60 4.87
CA SER A 153 -4.58 9.54 5.77
C SER A 153 -3.94 10.92 5.95
N PRO A 154 -3.86 11.46 7.19
CA PRO A 154 -3.30 12.77 7.46
C PRO A 154 -1.87 12.99 6.92
N ARG A 155 -1.08 11.90 6.80
CA ARG A 155 0.30 11.95 6.30
C ARG A 155 0.37 12.52 4.89
N TYR A 156 -0.59 12.18 4.03
CA TYR A 156 -0.55 12.59 2.63
C TYR A 156 -0.92 14.06 2.46
N HIS A 157 -1.77 14.61 3.31
CA HIS A 157 -2.02 16.05 3.32
C HIS A 157 -0.74 16.84 3.63
N ILE A 158 0.01 16.41 4.66
CA ILE A 158 1.30 17.03 5.02
C ILE A 158 2.30 16.87 3.87
N MET A 159 2.40 15.67 3.28
CA MET A 159 3.31 15.42 2.16
C MET A 159 2.97 16.28 0.94
N THR A 160 1.70 16.35 0.52
CA THR A 160 1.29 17.20 -0.61
C THR A 160 1.64 18.67 -0.36
N GLU A 161 1.39 19.19 0.84
CA GLU A 161 1.74 20.58 1.18
C GLU A 161 3.25 20.85 1.12
N VAL A 162 4.06 19.95 1.66
CA VAL A 162 5.52 20.11 1.69
C VAL A 162 6.14 19.91 0.31
N LEU A 163 5.74 18.88 -0.41
CA LEU A 163 6.27 18.56 -1.74
C LEU A 163 5.87 19.60 -2.79
N GLY A 164 4.70 20.21 -2.65
CA GLY A 164 4.29 21.33 -3.50
C GLY A 164 5.17 22.57 -3.34
N LYS A 165 5.89 22.71 -2.23
CA LYS A 165 6.87 23.80 -2.02
C LYS A 165 8.23 23.51 -2.67
N THR A 166 8.55 22.23 -2.92
CA THR A 166 9.88 21.80 -3.40
C THR A 166 9.89 21.39 -4.87
N GLY A 167 8.72 21.19 -5.50
CA GLY A 167 8.61 20.91 -6.93
C GLY A 167 7.17 20.69 -7.39
N CYS A 168 6.99 20.36 -8.67
CA CYS A 168 5.66 20.17 -9.29
C CYS A 168 5.29 18.69 -9.57
N TYR A 169 6.18 17.74 -9.29
CA TYR A 169 5.98 16.31 -9.60
C TYR A 169 5.76 15.43 -8.36
N GLY A 170 5.91 15.97 -7.15
CA GLY A 170 5.75 15.22 -5.90
C GLY A 170 4.38 15.38 -5.24
N THR A 171 3.48 16.16 -5.84
CA THR A 171 2.12 16.37 -5.33
C THR A 171 1.18 15.37 -5.98
N THR A 172 0.33 14.76 -5.16
CA THR A 172 -0.89 14.06 -5.57
C THR A 172 -2.07 14.99 -5.47
#